data_AF-A0A7K4B734-F1
#
_entry.id   AF-A0A7K4B734-F1
#
_cell.length_a   1.000
_cell.length_b   1.000
_cell.length_c   1.000
_cell.angle_alpha   90.00
_cell.angle_beta   90.00
_cell.angle_gamma   90.00
#
_symmetry.space_group_name_H-M   'P 1'
#
loop_
_entity.id
_entity.type
_entity.pdbx_description
1 polymer ?
#
loop_
_entity_poly.entity_id
_entity_poly.type
_entity_poly.pdbx_seq_one_letter_code
_entity_poly.pdbx_strand_id
1 'polypeptide(L)'
;MISIGFLVNPYAGMGGPVGLKGTDNCVVEALHRGAIPQSPLKAKRFLSGLNKSDFLFYTAGGNMGENELKSADIPFITIYQHKKTEQTHKVITSALDTKKACIEILKRNVDIIIFCGGDGTARDIFSCTGPYMPLLGIPAGVKIYSSVFAITPDIASKVLNEWDGFRVSEGEIIDVDEERYRNGYLDTHTYGIAKIPSSPKNIQSCKMVSSGDDSQMMHEIASFIIEIMQEDTLYLLGAGSTTKAITDKLGLSKTLLGIDAIFQKNLIASDLNEEKILELSDRYPKTKIIISPIGAQGFVLGRGNQQISKKVIQKTGIESLIIVATEYKLKNTKTLYIDTGDPVINHSFGKNISVIVGYRMAVRKKLNNY
;
A
#
# COMPACT_ATOMS: atom_id res chain seq x y z
N MET A 1 28.08 6.03 -13.87
CA MET A 1 27.57 4.67 -13.67
C MET A 1 27.21 4.51 -12.21
N ILE A 2 25.94 4.24 -11.91
CA ILE A 2 25.41 4.10 -10.54
C ILE A 2 25.49 2.61 -10.15
N SER A 3 26.09 2.32 -9.01
CA SER A 3 26.22 0.98 -8.44
C SER A 3 25.03 0.68 -7.53
N ILE A 4 24.31 -0.40 -7.82
CA ILE A 4 23.04 -0.73 -7.16
C ILE A 4 23.16 -2.09 -6.48
N GLY A 5 22.88 -2.14 -5.19
CA GLY A 5 22.56 -3.38 -4.51
C GLY A 5 21.14 -3.81 -4.82
N PHE A 6 20.92 -5.05 -5.25
CA PHE A 6 19.59 -5.56 -5.57
C PHE A 6 19.28 -6.86 -4.82
N LEU A 7 18.14 -6.88 -4.14
CA LEU A 7 17.68 -8.03 -3.35
C LEU A 7 16.20 -8.32 -3.59
N VAL A 8 15.87 -9.58 -3.78
CA VAL A 8 14.48 -10.04 -3.83
C VAL A 8 14.25 -10.98 -2.67
N ASN A 9 13.24 -10.72 -1.84
CA ASN A 9 12.73 -11.73 -0.93
C ASN A 9 11.71 -12.58 -1.70
N PRO A 10 12.03 -13.82 -2.12
CA PRO A 10 11.19 -14.61 -3.00
C PRO A 10 9.84 -15.01 -2.38
N TYR A 11 9.70 -14.91 -1.06
CA TYR A 11 8.49 -15.32 -0.34
C TYR A 11 7.59 -14.14 0.04
N ALA A 12 8.04 -12.91 -0.18
CA ALA A 12 7.26 -11.74 0.16
C ALA A 12 5.97 -11.64 -0.69
N GLY A 13 4.87 -11.26 -0.04
CA GLY A 13 3.57 -11.06 -0.70
C GLY A 13 2.69 -12.31 -0.84
N MET A 14 3.13 -13.48 -0.37
CA MET A 14 2.33 -14.72 -0.47
C MET A 14 1.18 -14.80 0.54
N GLY A 15 1.27 -14.12 1.68
CA GLY A 15 0.35 -14.32 2.82
C GLY A 15 -1.00 -13.62 2.69
N GLY A 16 -1.09 -12.59 1.84
CA GLY A 16 -2.35 -11.87 1.58
C GLY A 16 -3.40 -12.76 0.88
N PRO A 17 -3.07 -13.33 -0.29
CA PRO A 17 -3.99 -14.17 -1.05
C PRO A 17 -4.54 -15.40 -0.29
N VAL A 18 -3.80 -15.94 0.67
CA VAL A 18 -4.18 -17.13 1.46
C VAL A 18 -4.66 -16.81 2.88
N GLY A 19 -4.90 -15.53 3.19
CA GLY A 19 -5.48 -15.10 4.46
C GLY A 19 -4.57 -15.25 5.69
N LEU A 20 -3.27 -15.57 5.51
CA LEU A 20 -2.30 -15.73 6.60
C LEU A 20 -1.84 -14.40 7.23
N LYS A 21 -2.34 -13.30 6.68
CA LYS A 21 -2.08 -11.92 7.11
C LYS A 21 -0.61 -11.50 7.15
N GLY A 22 0.32 -12.32 6.66
CA GLY A 22 1.77 -12.12 6.58
C GLY A 22 2.43 -13.41 6.08
N THR A 23 3.73 -13.38 5.80
CA THR A 23 4.50 -14.59 5.42
C THR A 23 5.58 -14.96 6.42
N ASP A 24 5.80 -14.11 7.43
CA ASP A 24 6.84 -14.32 8.42
C ASP A 24 6.48 -15.55 9.26
N ASN A 25 7.42 -16.50 9.31
CA ASN A 25 7.28 -17.81 9.97
C ASN A 25 6.16 -18.72 9.42
N CYS A 26 5.51 -18.37 8.30
CA CYS A 26 4.43 -19.15 7.70
C CYS A 26 4.65 -19.49 6.22
N VAL A 27 5.89 -19.42 5.73
CA VAL A 27 6.22 -19.68 4.30
C VAL A 27 5.76 -21.08 3.85
N VAL A 28 6.02 -22.12 4.67
CA VAL A 28 5.63 -23.50 4.35
C VAL A 28 4.11 -23.62 4.28
N GLU A 29 3.40 -23.04 5.24
CA GLU A 29 1.93 -23.04 5.28
C GLU A 29 1.32 -22.25 4.10
N ALA A 30 1.92 -21.12 3.72
CA ALA A 30 1.49 -20.34 2.56
C ALA A 30 1.61 -21.16 1.26
N LEU A 31 2.73 -21.88 1.10
CA LEU A 31 2.95 -22.76 -0.05
C LEU A 31 1.98 -23.94 -0.05
N HIS A 32 1.70 -24.55 1.11
CA HIS A 32 0.68 -25.61 1.22
C HIS A 32 -0.72 -25.12 0.85
N ARG A 33 -1.06 -23.86 1.14
CA ARG A 33 -2.32 -23.21 0.72
C ARG A 33 -2.33 -22.75 -0.74
N GLY A 34 -1.30 -23.10 -1.52
CA GLY A 34 -1.21 -22.78 -2.95
C GLY A 34 -0.79 -21.34 -3.24
N ALA A 35 -0.18 -20.63 -2.29
CA ALA A 35 0.29 -19.27 -2.54
C ALA A 35 1.42 -19.25 -3.59
N ILE A 36 1.33 -18.32 -4.53
CA ILE A 36 2.32 -18.13 -5.59
C ILE A 36 3.20 -16.91 -5.26
N PRO A 37 4.54 -17.05 -5.28
CA PRO A 37 5.48 -15.94 -5.13
C PRO A 37 5.18 -14.75 -6.04
N GLN A 38 4.90 -13.58 -5.44
CA GLN A 38 4.58 -12.36 -6.19
C GLN A 38 5.80 -11.43 -6.38
N SER A 39 6.76 -11.49 -5.47
CA SER A 39 7.96 -10.64 -5.52
C SER A 39 8.80 -10.83 -6.79
N PRO A 40 9.04 -12.04 -7.35
CA PRO A 40 9.80 -12.18 -8.59
C PRO A 40 9.15 -11.46 -9.77
N LEU A 41 7.82 -11.54 -9.89
CA LEU A 41 7.07 -10.89 -10.97
C LEU A 41 7.16 -9.36 -10.87
N LYS A 42 7.06 -8.83 -9.64
CA LYS A 42 7.14 -7.39 -9.39
C LYS A 42 8.55 -6.84 -9.56
N ALA A 43 9.56 -7.61 -9.17
CA ALA A 43 10.96 -7.30 -9.43
C ALA A 43 11.23 -7.23 -10.94
N LYS A 44 10.76 -8.21 -11.73
CA LYS A 44 10.87 -8.17 -13.20
C LYS A 44 10.17 -6.96 -13.81
N ARG A 45 8.98 -6.62 -13.33
CA ARG A 45 8.26 -5.43 -13.78
C ARG A 45 9.04 -4.14 -13.52
N PHE A 46 9.68 -4.03 -12.35
CA PHE A 46 10.59 -2.92 -12.07
C PHE A 46 11.76 -2.89 -13.07
N LEU A 47 12.46 -4.01 -13.25
CA LEU A 47 13.61 -4.08 -14.15
C LEU A 47 13.25 -3.74 -15.60
N SER A 48 12.04 -4.11 -16.06
CA SER A 48 11.56 -3.80 -17.41
C SER A 48 11.36 -2.31 -17.68
N GLY A 49 11.21 -1.49 -16.62
CA GLY A 49 11.03 -0.05 -16.72
C GLY A 49 12.34 0.75 -16.67
N LEU A 50 13.50 0.10 -16.56
CA LEU A 50 14.79 0.78 -16.44
C LEU A 50 15.38 1.16 -17.79
N ASN A 51 15.97 2.35 -17.86
CA ASN A 51 16.79 2.77 -18.98
C ASN A 51 18.19 2.17 -18.82
N LYS A 52 18.52 1.18 -19.65
CA LYS A 52 19.64 0.23 -19.44
C LYS A 52 21.07 0.82 -19.48
N SER A 53 21.27 2.12 -19.65
CA SER A 53 22.56 2.67 -20.11
C SER A 53 23.61 3.00 -19.03
N ASP A 54 23.30 3.00 -17.73
CA ASP A 54 24.26 3.51 -16.71
C ASP A 54 24.23 2.82 -15.33
N PHE A 55 23.68 1.61 -15.24
CA PHE A 55 23.51 0.88 -13.97
C PHE A 55 24.37 -0.38 -13.88
N LEU A 56 25.04 -0.58 -12.74
CA LEU A 56 25.73 -1.82 -12.41
C LEU A 56 25.07 -2.46 -11.17
N PHE A 57 24.54 -3.66 -11.33
CA PHE A 57 23.83 -4.36 -10.26
C PHE A 57 24.74 -5.35 -9.49
N TYR A 58 24.63 -5.36 -8.17
CA TYR A 58 25.20 -6.37 -7.27
C TYR A 58 24.06 -7.11 -6.58
N THR A 59 24.00 -8.43 -6.71
CA THR A 59 22.85 -9.22 -6.24
C THR A 59 23.24 -10.51 -5.53
N ALA A 60 22.27 -11.11 -4.85
CA ALA A 60 22.32 -12.50 -4.41
C ALA A 60 21.88 -13.47 -5.52
N GLY A 61 22.39 -14.70 -5.45
CA GLY A 61 22.15 -15.76 -6.42
C GLY A 61 20.74 -16.36 -6.37
N GLY A 62 20.33 -16.96 -7.48
CA GLY A 62 19.04 -17.63 -7.66
C GLY A 62 17.83 -16.69 -7.54
N ASN A 63 16.84 -17.10 -6.75
CA ASN A 63 15.56 -16.39 -6.57
C ASN A 63 15.67 -15.12 -5.70
N MET A 64 16.88 -14.74 -5.27
CA MET A 64 17.11 -13.54 -4.48
C MET A 64 17.51 -12.32 -5.34
N GLY A 65 17.35 -12.39 -6.66
CA GLY A 65 17.54 -11.27 -7.58
C GLY A 65 18.28 -11.63 -8.88
N GLU A 66 19.16 -12.64 -8.84
CA GLU A 66 19.91 -13.09 -10.03
C GLU A 66 19.00 -13.55 -11.17
N ASN A 67 17.97 -14.35 -10.87
CA ASN A 67 17.06 -14.87 -11.89
C ASN A 67 16.26 -13.76 -12.58
N GLU A 68 15.86 -12.74 -11.83
CA GLU A 68 15.14 -11.57 -12.33
C GLU A 68 16.03 -10.73 -13.24
N LEU A 69 17.27 -10.44 -12.81
CA LEU A 69 18.25 -9.68 -13.60
C LEU A 69 18.67 -10.41 -14.88
N LYS A 70 18.89 -11.73 -14.83
CA LYS A 70 19.12 -12.56 -16.03
C LYS A 70 17.96 -12.45 -17.01
N SER A 71 16.73 -12.58 -16.52
CA SER A 71 15.55 -12.54 -17.38
C SER A 71 15.30 -11.17 -18.03
N ALA A 72 15.81 -10.10 -17.42
CA ALA A 72 15.70 -8.73 -17.94
C ALA A 72 16.86 -8.34 -18.88
N ASP A 73 17.87 -9.21 -19.03
CA ASP A 73 19.10 -8.94 -19.78
C ASP A 73 19.75 -7.62 -19.32
N ILE A 74 20.03 -7.55 -18.01
CA ILE A 74 20.70 -6.44 -17.34
C ILE A 74 22.05 -6.95 -16.80
N PRO A 75 23.17 -6.25 -17.00
CA PRO A 75 24.45 -6.63 -16.42
C PRO A 75 24.45 -6.61 -14.89
N PHE A 76 24.97 -7.66 -14.26
CA PHE A 76 25.06 -7.76 -12.80
C PHE A 76 26.26 -8.60 -12.34
N ILE A 77 26.59 -8.49 -11.06
CA ILE A 77 27.58 -9.30 -10.35
C ILE A 77 26.88 -10.02 -9.19
N THR A 78 26.91 -11.35 -9.20
CA THR A 78 26.44 -12.15 -8.06
C THR A 78 27.51 -12.16 -6.98
N ILE A 79 27.19 -11.67 -5.78
CA ILE A 79 28.15 -11.52 -4.68
C ILE A 79 27.83 -12.39 -3.46
N TYR A 80 26.64 -12.98 -3.43
CA TYR A 80 26.22 -13.89 -2.38
C TYR A 80 25.54 -15.10 -3.00
N GLN A 81 25.87 -16.29 -2.50
CA GLN A 81 25.24 -17.53 -2.90
C GLN A 81 24.83 -18.27 -1.62
N HIS A 82 23.54 -18.58 -1.49
CA HIS A 82 23.09 -19.35 -0.33
C HIS A 82 23.65 -20.78 -0.42
N LYS A 83 23.95 -21.41 0.72
CA LYS A 83 24.41 -22.80 0.75
C LYS A 83 23.25 -23.73 0.38
N LYS A 84 23.39 -24.53 -0.68
CA LYS A 84 22.46 -25.64 -0.97
C LYS A 84 22.44 -26.57 0.24
N THR A 85 21.30 -26.68 0.91
CA THR A 85 21.06 -27.73 1.91
C THR A 85 20.78 -29.03 1.18
N GLU A 86 21.61 -30.05 1.41
CA GLU A 86 21.60 -31.35 0.70
C GLU A 86 20.29 -32.13 0.80
N GLN A 87 19.38 -31.76 1.70
CA GLN A 87 18.21 -32.56 2.06
C GLN A 87 16.91 -32.15 1.33
N THR A 88 16.87 -31.02 0.64
CA THR A 88 15.69 -30.63 -0.16
C THR A 88 16.14 -30.02 -1.47
N HIS A 89 15.78 -30.63 -2.61
CA HIS A 89 15.93 -30.03 -3.95
C HIS A 89 15.13 -28.71 -4.15
N LYS A 90 14.56 -28.15 -3.09
CA LYS A 90 13.95 -26.82 -3.02
C LYS A 90 14.80 -25.93 -2.12
N VAL A 91 15.33 -24.87 -2.71
CA VAL A 91 16.02 -23.78 -2.01
C VAL A 91 14.97 -22.98 -1.24
N ILE A 92 15.04 -23.02 0.10
CA ILE A 92 14.28 -22.12 0.98
C ILE A 92 15.26 -21.10 1.56
N THR A 93 15.07 -19.83 1.22
CA THR A 93 15.85 -18.70 1.75
C THR A 93 15.17 -18.09 2.97
N SER A 94 15.96 -17.50 3.87
CA SER A 94 15.52 -16.93 5.13
C SER A 94 15.83 -15.43 5.25
N ALA A 95 15.28 -14.79 6.28
CA ALA A 95 15.66 -13.42 6.67
C ALA A 95 17.18 -13.28 6.91
N LEU A 96 17.82 -14.33 7.44
CA LEU A 96 19.27 -14.35 7.65
C LEU A 96 20.05 -14.32 6.32
N ASP A 97 19.53 -14.96 5.27
CA ASP A 97 20.14 -14.91 3.94
C ASP A 97 20.01 -13.51 3.34
N THR A 98 18.86 -12.83 3.52
CA THR A 98 18.68 -11.42 3.14
C THR A 98 19.71 -10.52 3.83
N LYS A 99 19.92 -10.69 5.13
CA LYS A 99 20.91 -9.91 5.91
C LYS A 99 22.33 -10.17 5.45
N LYS A 100 22.71 -11.44 5.26
CA LYS A 100 24.04 -11.82 4.77
C LYS A 100 24.31 -11.24 3.38
N ALA A 101 23.35 -11.36 2.47
CA ALA A 101 23.45 -10.78 1.14
C ALA A 101 23.60 -9.25 1.20
N CYS A 102 22.81 -8.58 2.03
CA CYS A 102 22.91 -7.13 2.26
C CYS A 102 24.30 -6.72 2.74
N ILE A 103 24.89 -7.44 3.69
CA ILE A 103 26.25 -7.17 4.19
C ILE A 103 27.30 -7.33 3.09
N GLU A 104 27.20 -8.36 2.25
CA GLU A 104 28.12 -8.52 1.12
C GLU A 104 27.95 -7.41 0.07
N ILE A 105 26.72 -6.91 -0.14
CA ILE A 105 26.44 -5.78 -1.05
C ILE A 105 27.14 -4.52 -0.53
N LEU A 106 27.02 -4.25 0.78
CA LEU A 106 27.61 -3.06 1.39
C LEU A 106 29.14 -3.00 1.23
N LYS A 107 29.83 -4.16 1.24
CA LYS A 107 31.28 -4.22 0.99
C LYS A 107 31.69 -3.76 -0.41
N ARG A 108 30.75 -3.62 -1.34
CA ARG A 108 30.99 -3.17 -2.72
C ARG A 108 30.81 -1.66 -2.90
N ASN A 109 30.54 -0.90 -1.83
CA ASN A 109 30.33 0.55 -1.86
C ASN A 109 29.27 0.97 -2.88
N VAL A 110 28.11 0.30 -2.85
CA VAL A 110 26.98 0.66 -3.71
C VAL A 110 26.40 2.03 -3.33
N ASP A 111 25.84 2.73 -4.31
CA ASP A 111 25.24 4.05 -4.11
C ASP A 111 23.83 3.96 -3.50
N ILE A 112 23.13 2.85 -3.77
CA ILE A 112 21.75 2.60 -3.32
C ILE A 112 21.50 1.10 -3.20
N ILE A 113 20.63 0.71 -2.26
CA ILE A 113 20.06 -0.64 -2.19
C ILE A 113 18.59 -0.61 -2.58
N ILE A 114 18.25 -1.40 -3.59
CA ILE A 114 16.89 -1.60 -4.09
C ILE A 114 16.46 -3.02 -3.73
N PHE A 115 15.27 -3.17 -3.16
CA PHE A 115 14.81 -4.48 -2.74
C PHE A 115 13.35 -4.72 -3.02
N CYS A 116 12.97 -5.97 -3.32
CA CYS A 116 11.56 -6.36 -3.45
C CYS A 116 11.11 -7.17 -2.24
N GLY A 117 10.14 -6.64 -1.49
CA GLY A 117 9.73 -7.21 -0.22
C GLY A 117 8.52 -6.53 0.43
N GLY A 118 8.30 -6.84 1.71
CA GLY A 118 7.38 -6.13 2.61
C GLY A 118 8.12 -5.47 3.77
N ASP A 119 7.41 -4.92 4.76
CA ASP A 119 8.01 -4.18 5.88
C ASP A 119 9.06 -4.98 6.65
N GLY A 120 8.83 -6.28 6.90
CA GLY A 120 9.82 -7.16 7.53
C GLY A 120 11.15 -7.24 6.75
N THR A 121 11.08 -7.22 5.40
CA THR A 121 12.28 -7.19 4.54
C THR A 121 12.98 -5.84 4.60
N ALA A 122 12.22 -4.74 4.68
CA ALA A 122 12.78 -3.40 4.86
C ALA A 122 13.52 -3.29 6.21
N ARG A 123 12.92 -3.80 7.28
CA ARG A 123 13.52 -3.90 8.61
C ARG A 123 14.82 -4.70 8.59
N ASP A 124 14.80 -5.88 7.95
CA ASP A 124 15.98 -6.74 7.86
C ASP A 124 17.14 -6.05 7.13
N ILE A 125 16.87 -5.39 6.00
CA ILE A 125 17.88 -4.65 5.25
C ILE A 125 18.40 -3.45 6.06
N PHE A 126 17.51 -2.66 6.65
CA PHE A 126 17.90 -1.51 7.45
C PHE A 126 18.74 -1.86 8.67
N SER A 127 18.48 -3.01 9.30
CA SER A 127 19.29 -3.53 10.40
C SER A 127 20.76 -3.76 10.02
N CYS A 128 21.05 -3.94 8.72
CA CYS A 128 22.41 -4.10 8.19
C CYS A 128 23.00 -2.78 7.68
N THR A 129 22.18 -1.92 7.08
CA THR A 129 22.66 -0.72 6.36
C THR A 129 22.76 0.52 7.24
N GLY A 130 21.92 0.60 8.28
CA GLY A 130 21.75 1.82 9.06
C GLY A 130 21.14 2.98 8.24
N PRO A 131 21.17 4.21 8.79
CA PRO A 131 20.41 5.36 8.28
C PRO A 131 21.03 6.04 7.05
N TYR A 132 22.30 5.79 6.76
CA TYR A 132 23.05 6.56 5.76
C TYR A 132 22.97 6.00 4.34
N MET A 133 22.70 4.70 4.18
CA MET A 133 22.58 4.06 2.87
C MET A 133 21.19 4.36 2.28
N PRO A 134 21.11 4.90 1.05
CA PRO A 134 19.83 5.06 0.37
C PRO A 134 19.16 3.72 0.11
N LEU A 135 17.87 3.63 0.44
CA LEU A 135 17.03 2.45 0.25
C LEU A 135 15.84 2.77 -0.66
N LEU A 136 15.48 1.85 -1.56
CA LEU A 136 14.25 1.92 -2.33
C LEU A 136 13.55 0.57 -2.37
N GLY A 137 12.35 0.50 -1.79
CA GLY A 137 11.54 -0.70 -1.74
C GLY A 137 10.61 -0.84 -2.95
N ILE A 138 10.58 -2.03 -3.55
CA ILE A 138 9.61 -2.48 -4.55
C ILE A 138 8.53 -3.29 -3.80
N PRO A 139 7.26 -2.83 -3.80
CA PRO A 139 6.24 -3.38 -2.92
C PRO A 139 5.76 -4.77 -3.34
N ALA A 140 6.18 -5.83 -2.65
CA ALA A 140 5.79 -7.21 -2.96
C ALA A 140 4.35 -7.55 -2.54
N GLY A 141 3.86 -6.96 -1.45
CA GLY A 141 2.50 -7.16 -0.93
C GLY A 141 1.65 -5.87 -0.92
N VAL A 142 0.47 -5.95 -0.29
CA VAL A 142 -0.45 -4.81 -0.11
C VAL A 142 -0.40 -4.21 1.31
N LYS A 143 0.39 -4.81 2.21
CA LYS A 143 0.57 -4.40 3.61
C LYS A 143 1.95 -3.79 3.77
N ILE A 144 2.10 -2.58 3.28
CA ILE A 144 3.37 -1.87 3.29
C ILE A 144 3.13 -0.51 3.92
N TYR A 145 3.68 -0.35 5.11
CA TYR A 145 3.52 0.84 5.93
C TYR A 145 4.76 1.73 5.86
N SER A 146 5.95 1.14 5.69
CA SER A 146 7.21 1.87 5.58
C SER A 146 7.21 2.81 4.37
N SER A 147 7.75 4.00 4.58
CA SER A 147 7.82 5.08 3.59
C SER A 147 8.96 4.89 2.59
N VAL A 148 9.82 3.89 2.80
CA VAL A 148 10.92 3.52 1.88
C VAL A 148 10.45 2.84 0.59
N PHE A 149 9.18 2.44 0.51
CA PHE A 149 8.64 1.77 -0.66
C PHE A 149 8.05 2.76 -1.68
N ALA A 150 8.30 2.49 -2.96
CA ALA A 150 7.56 3.12 -4.03
C ALA A 150 6.10 2.65 -4.05
N ILE A 151 5.22 3.48 -4.63
CA ILE A 151 3.79 3.18 -4.76
C ILE A 151 3.56 1.93 -5.65
N THR A 152 4.33 1.78 -6.71
CA THR A 152 4.30 0.62 -7.62
C THR A 152 5.70 0.30 -8.13
N PRO A 153 5.94 -0.92 -8.67
CA PRO A 153 7.21 -1.25 -9.33
C PRO A 153 7.57 -0.29 -10.48
N ASP A 154 6.59 0.18 -11.25
CA ASP A 154 6.82 1.14 -12.35
C ASP A 154 7.31 2.49 -11.82
N ILE A 155 6.74 2.94 -10.69
CA ILE A 155 7.16 4.19 -10.04
C ILE A 155 8.56 4.03 -9.46
N ALA A 156 8.91 2.89 -8.85
CA ALA A 156 10.28 2.62 -8.42
C ALA A 156 11.27 2.73 -9.58
N SER A 157 10.91 2.20 -10.76
CA SER A 157 11.75 2.25 -11.96
C SER A 157 11.99 3.68 -12.41
N LYS A 158 10.92 4.48 -12.42
CA LYS A 158 10.98 5.90 -12.75
C LYS A 158 11.84 6.68 -11.75
N VAL A 159 11.71 6.40 -10.44
CA VAL A 159 12.52 7.03 -9.40
C VAL A 159 13.99 6.75 -9.65
N LEU A 160 14.38 5.50 -9.93
CA LEU A 160 15.77 5.17 -10.22
C LEU A 160 16.27 5.82 -11.51
N ASN A 161 15.48 5.81 -12.59
CA ASN A 161 15.86 6.43 -13.87
C ASN A 161 16.06 7.95 -13.76
N GLU A 162 15.35 8.62 -12.85
CA GLU A 162 15.44 10.07 -12.64
C GLU A 162 16.42 10.47 -11.53
N TRP A 163 16.96 9.50 -10.78
CA TRP A 163 17.83 9.76 -9.65
C TRP A 163 19.22 10.15 -10.10
N ASP A 164 19.74 11.25 -9.57
CA ASP A 164 21.06 11.81 -9.93
C ASP A 164 22.22 11.17 -9.14
N GLY A 165 21.94 10.21 -8.27
CA GLY A 165 22.92 9.54 -7.42
C GLY A 165 23.17 10.22 -6.07
N PHE A 166 22.67 11.45 -5.85
CA PHE A 166 23.01 12.24 -4.67
C PHE A 166 21.79 12.68 -3.86
N ARG A 167 20.67 12.98 -4.53
CA ARG A 167 19.48 13.52 -3.85
C ARG A 167 18.75 12.45 -3.06
N VAL A 168 18.61 12.70 -1.77
CA VAL A 168 17.90 11.81 -0.85
C VAL A 168 16.96 12.60 0.04
N SER A 169 15.88 11.96 0.47
CA SER A 169 15.01 12.41 1.56
C SER A 169 14.94 11.33 2.64
N GLU A 170 14.30 11.65 3.76
CA GLU A 170 14.10 10.70 4.85
C GLU A 170 12.80 9.91 4.67
N GLY A 171 12.82 8.64 5.07
CA GLY A 171 11.68 7.74 5.05
C GLY A 171 11.68 6.82 6.26
N GLU A 172 10.53 6.76 6.94
CA GLU A 172 10.35 5.87 8.08
C GLU A 172 10.28 4.41 7.64
N ILE A 173 10.92 3.55 8.43
CA ILE A 173 10.74 2.10 8.38
C ILE A 173 9.88 1.73 9.58
N ILE A 174 8.75 1.09 9.29
CA ILE A 174 7.76 0.72 10.29
C ILE A 174 7.95 -0.75 10.62
N ASP A 175 8.02 -1.05 11.91
CA ASP A 175 7.87 -2.42 12.39
C ASP A 175 6.40 -2.67 12.71
N VAL A 176 5.88 -3.77 12.18
CA VAL A 176 4.50 -4.21 12.43
C VAL A 176 4.59 -5.51 13.21
N ASP A 177 3.97 -5.53 14.38
CA ASP A 177 3.78 -6.77 15.11
C ASP A 177 2.76 -7.64 14.35
N GLU A 178 3.25 -8.54 13.51
CA GLU A 178 2.40 -9.40 12.69
C GLU A 178 1.52 -10.34 13.54
N GLU A 179 1.90 -10.67 14.78
CA GLU A 179 1.11 -11.51 15.66
C GLU A 179 -0.08 -10.76 16.26
N ARG A 180 0.15 -9.54 16.75
CA ARG A 180 -0.93 -8.62 17.17
C ARG A 180 -1.84 -8.27 16.00
N TYR A 181 -1.25 -8.03 14.83
CA TYR A 181 -2.00 -7.77 13.60
C TYR A 181 -2.87 -8.97 13.19
N ARG A 182 -2.36 -10.21 13.34
CA ARG A 182 -3.17 -11.43 13.11
C ARG A 182 -4.41 -11.47 14.00
N ASN A 183 -4.28 -11.00 15.24
CA ASN A 183 -5.35 -10.91 16.24
C ASN A 183 -6.24 -9.65 16.09
N GLY A 184 -6.04 -8.83 15.05
CA GLY A 184 -6.90 -7.68 14.74
C GLY A 184 -6.44 -6.34 15.32
N TYR A 185 -5.30 -6.30 16.02
CA TYR A 185 -4.72 -5.09 16.58
C TYR A 185 -3.58 -4.59 15.68
N LEU A 186 -3.73 -3.40 15.09
CA LEU A 186 -2.66 -2.76 14.34
C LEU A 186 -1.76 -2.01 15.32
N ASP A 187 -0.63 -2.64 15.66
CA ASP A 187 0.40 -2.05 16.50
C ASP A 187 1.65 -1.81 15.66
N THR A 188 1.96 -0.53 15.41
CA THR A 188 3.04 -0.10 14.51
C THR A 188 3.97 0.84 15.23
N HIS A 189 5.26 0.53 15.19
CA HIS A 189 6.30 1.36 15.79
C HIS A 189 7.31 1.75 14.73
N THR A 190 7.84 2.97 14.80
CA THR A 190 8.94 3.38 13.92
C THR A 190 10.20 2.63 14.33
N TYR A 191 10.69 1.76 13.43
CA TYR A 191 11.93 1.00 13.63
C TYR A 191 13.17 1.89 13.41
N GLY A 192 13.09 2.80 12.46
CA GLY A 192 14.16 3.72 12.14
C GLY A 192 13.85 4.61 10.94
N ILE A 193 14.78 5.51 10.63
CA ILE A 193 14.68 6.46 9.52
C ILE A 193 15.81 6.15 8.53
N ALA A 194 15.45 5.87 7.29
CA ALA A 194 16.37 5.60 6.20
C ALA A 194 16.39 6.76 5.19
N LYS A 195 17.49 6.88 4.46
CA LYS A 195 17.54 7.71 3.26
C LYS A 195 16.82 7.01 2.11
N ILE A 196 16.08 7.77 1.32
CA ILE A 196 15.37 7.30 0.12
C ILE A 196 15.72 8.22 -1.06
N PRO A 197 15.87 7.70 -2.29
CA PRO A 197 16.19 8.53 -3.45
C PRO A 197 15.05 9.52 -3.75
N SER A 198 15.39 10.77 -4.07
CA SER A 198 14.43 11.81 -4.47
C SER A 198 14.77 12.39 -5.85
N SER A 199 13.75 12.80 -6.61
CA SER A 199 13.89 13.37 -7.96
C SER A 199 13.50 14.86 -7.96
N PRO A 200 14.21 15.73 -8.71
CA PRO A 200 13.90 17.17 -8.79
C PRO A 200 12.52 17.48 -9.40
N LYS A 201 11.95 16.58 -10.22
CA LYS A 201 10.61 16.74 -10.81
C LYS A 201 9.49 16.13 -9.95
N ASN A 202 9.87 15.32 -8.97
CA ASN A 202 8.98 14.71 -7.99
C ASN A 202 9.49 15.06 -6.60
N ILE A 203 9.37 16.33 -6.21
CA ILE A 203 9.26 16.72 -4.81
C ILE A 203 7.91 16.18 -4.32
N GLN A 204 7.77 14.86 -4.30
CA GLN A 204 6.67 14.16 -3.66
C GLN A 204 7.18 13.87 -2.27
N SER A 205 6.71 14.70 -1.35
CA SER A 205 6.83 14.53 0.09
C SER A 205 6.63 13.07 0.42
N CYS A 206 7.72 12.44 0.87
CA CYS A 206 7.67 11.21 1.63
C CYS A 206 6.65 11.41 2.75
N LYS A 207 5.87 10.37 3.08
CA LYS A 207 4.85 10.43 4.14
C LYS A 207 5.49 10.95 5.44
N MET A 208 5.35 12.24 5.71
CA MET A 208 5.31 12.74 7.07
C MET A 208 3.92 12.40 7.58
N VAL A 209 3.85 11.50 8.56
CA VAL A 209 2.72 11.45 9.48
C VAL A 209 2.80 12.74 10.31
N SER A 210 2.22 13.83 9.82
CA SER A 210 2.04 15.04 10.60
C SER A 210 0.86 14.84 11.53
N SER A 211 1.12 14.27 12.70
CA SER A 211 0.14 13.96 13.75
C SER A 211 -0.54 15.18 14.38
N GLY A 212 -0.19 16.41 14.00
CA GLY A 212 -0.77 17.64 14.55
C GLY A 212 -2.03 18.14 13.82
N ASP A 213 -1.97 18.32 12.50
CA ASP A 213 -2.98 19.10 11.74
C ASP A 213 -4.10 18.21 11.14
N ASP A 214 -3.74 17.01 10.66
CA ASP A 214 -4.69 16.09 10.02
C ASP A 214 -5.75 15.55 11.02
N SER A 215 -5.40 15.42 12.31
CA SER A 215 -6.34 14.96 13.35
C SER A 215 -7.49 15.95 13.56
N GLN A 216 -7.19 17.25 13.60
CA GLN A 216 -8.21 18.29 13.76
C GLN A 216 -9.13 18.35 12.54
N MET A 217 -8.58 18.26 11.32
CA MET A 217 -9.38 18.18 10.09
C MET A 217 -10.27 16.93 10.06
N MET A 218 -9.77 15.78 10.51
CA MET A 218 -10.59 14.56 10.62
C MET A 218 -11.73 14.72 11.62
N HIS A 219 -11.51 15.41 12.74
CA HIS A 219 -12.57 15.74 13.70
C HIS A 219 -13.63 16.67 13.11
N GLU A 220 -13.23 17.65 12.31
CA GLU A 220 -14.15 18.58 11.62
C GLU A 220 -15.02 17.86 10.58
N ILE A 221 -14.39 17.02 9.75
CA ILE A 221 -15.09 16.15 8.80
C ILE A 221 -16.08 15.25 9.55
N ALA A 222 -15.64 14.58 10.62
CA ALA A 222 -16.50 13.71 11.42
C ALA A 222 -17.69 14.46 12.02
N SER A 223 -17.48 15.67 12.55
CA SER A 223 -18.53 16.54 13.09
C SER A 223 -19.60 16.84 12.03
N PHE A 224 -19.16 17.25 10.84
CA PHE A 224 -20.05 17.60 9.75
C PHE A 224 -20.82 16.39 9.22
N ILE A 225 -20.16 15.24 9.06
CA ILE A 225 -20.83 14.02 8.62
C ILE A 225 -21.92 13.60 9.62
N ILE A 226 -21.63 13.64 10.92
CA ILE A 226 -22.61 13.27 11.96
C ILE A 226 -23.79 14.24 12.00
N GLU A 227 -23.57 15.52 11.70
CA GLU A 227 -24.62 16.54 11.63
C GLU A 227 -25.58 16.31 10.46
N ILE A 228 -25.07 15.88 9.30
CA ILE A 228 -25.88 15.63 8.09
C ILE A 228 -26.42 14.19 8.02
N MET A 229 -26.11 13.34 9.01
CA MET A 229 -26.65 11.99 9.07
C MET A 229 -28.15 12.00 9.34
N GLN A 230 -28.92 11.36 8.47
CA GLN A 230 -30.37 11.21 8.59
C GLN A 230 -30.71 9.92 9.32
N GLU A 231 -31.71 9.95 10.19
CA GLU A 231 -32.12 8.80 10.99
C GLU A 231 -32.75 7.67 10.18
N ASP A 232 -33.27 7.97 8.99
CA ASP A 232 -33.94 7.01 8.09
C ASP A 232 -33.01 6.46 7.00
N THR A 233 -31.69 6.68 7.13
CA THR A 233 -30.70 6.35 6.10
C THR A 233 -29.62 5.42 6.65
N LEU A 234 -29.31 4.37 5.90
CA LEU A 234 -28.19 3.46 6.14
C LEU A 234 -26.89 4.08 5.60
N TYR A 235 -25.85 4.11 6.41
CA TYR A 235 -24.53 4.61 6.04
C TYR A 235 -23.52 3.47 5.98
N LEU A 236 -22.97 3.23 4.81
CA LEU A 236 -21.85 2.30 4.58
C LEU A 236 -20.54 3.07 4.67
N LEU A 237 -19.77 2.85 5.73
CA LEU A 237 -18.49 3.53 5.93
C LEU A 237 -17.37 2.64 5.43
N GLY A 238 -16.71 3.09 4.36
CA GLY A 238 -15.55 2.42 3.77
C GLY A 238 -14.33 2.38 4.70
N ALA A 239 -13.29 1.67 4.26
CA ALA A 239 -12.03 1.54 4.99
C ALA A 239 -11.30 2.88 5.16
N GLY A 240 -10.48 2.99 6.22
CA GLY A 240 -9.53 4.09 6.44
C GLY A 240 -9.69 4.83 7.76
N SER A 241 -8.65 5.60 8.11
CA SER A 241 -8.62 6.42 9.33
C SER A 241 -9.62 7.58 9.31
N THR A 242 -9.85 8.20 8.14
CA THR A 242 -10.82 9.30 8.02
C THR A 242 -12.25 8.85 8.31
N THR A 243 -12.64 7.66 7.86
CA THR A 243 -13.96 7.10 8.18
C THR A 243 -14.02 6.57 9.62
N LYS A 244 -12.89 6.10 10.17
CA LYS A 244 -12.78 5.75 11.59
C LYS A 244 -12.99 6.95 12.51
N ALA A 245 -12.50 8.14 12.15
CA ALA A 245 -12.76 9.34 12.95
C ALA A 245 -14.26 9.64 13.11
N ILE A 246 -15.09 9.28 12.12
CA ILE A 246 -16.56 9.41 12.18
C ILE A 246 -17.14 8.48 13.25
N THR A 247 -16.74 7.21 13.24
CA THR A 247 -17.20 6.21 14.22
C THR A 247 -16.69 6.49 15.61
N ASP A 248 -15.43 6.92 15.75
CA ASP A 248 -14.82 7.27 17.04
C ASP A 248 -15.62 8.39 17.72
N LYS A 249 -16.05 9.39 16.94
CA LYS A 249 -16.89 10.49 17.45
C LYS A 249 -18.32 10.07 17.81
N LEU A 250 -18.83 8.98 17.21
CA LEU A 250 -20.09 8.35 17.61
C LEU A 250 -19.93 7.38 18.80
N GLY A 251 -18.71 7.13 19.27
CA GLY A 251 -18.44 6.12 20.30
C GLY A 251 -18.58 4.67 19.78
N LEU A 252 -18.47 4.46 18.47
CA LEU A 252 -18.62 3.15 17.82
C LEU A 252 -17.26 2.56 17.43
N SER A 253 -17.15 1.23 17.50
CA SER A 253 -15.99 0.51 16.98
C SER A 253 -16.10 0.31 15.46
N LYS A 254 -14.99 0.45 14.74
CA LYS A 254 -14.92 0.33 13.28
C LYS A 254 -13.83 -0.63 12.83
N THR A 255 -14.11 -1.39 11.77
CA THR A 255 -13.12 -2.15 11.03
C THR A 255 -12.28 -1.22 10.15
N LEU A 256 -10.99 -1.07 10.45
CA LEU A 256 -10.12 -0.13 9.74
C LEU A 256 -9.98 -0.43 8.24
N LEU A 257 -9.97 -1.71 7.87
CA LEU A 257 -9.79 -2.19 6.50
C LEU A 257 -11.07 -2.76 5.87
N GLY A 258 -12.21 -2.57 6.55
CA GLY A 258 -13.51 -3.11 6.16
C GLY A 258 -14.56 -2.04 5.93
N ILE A 259 -15.72 -2.49 5.44
CA ILE A 259 -16.91 -1.66 5.29
C ILE A 259 -17.87 -2.00 6.42
N ASP A 260 -18.30 -0.99 7.17
CA ASP A 260 -19.22 -1.17 8.29
C ASP A 260 -20.51 -0.40 8.00
N ALA A 261 -21.64 -0.91 8.50
CA ALA A 261 -22.96 -0.32 8.32
C ALA A 261 -23.44 0.35 9.60
N ILE A 262 -23.86 1.62 9.47
CA ILE A 262 -24.40 2.43 10.55
C ILE A 262 -25.82 2.86 10.20
N PHE A 263 -26.74 2.71 11.14
CA PHE A 263 -28.12 3.20 11.03
C PHE A 263 -28.51 3.82 12.36
N GLN A 264 -29.16 4.99 12.34
CA GLN A 264 -29.52 5.73 13.55
C GLN A 264 -28.34 5.89 14.54
N LYS A 265 -27.15 6.18 14.01
CA LYS A 265 -25.90 6.33 14.79
C LYS A 265 -25.51 5.09 15.62
N ASN A 266 -26.01 3.91 15.25
CA ASN A 266 -25.62 2.63 15.84
C ASN A 266 -24.98 1.74 14.77
N LEU A 267 -23.97 0.97 15.18
CA LEU A 267 -23.35 -0.04 14.33
C LEU A 267 -24.30 -1.23 14.17
N ILE A 268 -24.76 -1.47 12.94
CA ILE A 268 -25.68 -2.58 12.62
C ILE A 268 -24.91 -3.83 12.21
N ALA A 269 -23.80 -3.64 11.48
CA ALA A 269 -22.94 -4.72 11.05
C ALA A 269 -21.53 -4.20 10.76
N SER A 270 -20.54 -5.07 10.95
CA SER A 270 -19.13 -4.77 10.70
C SER A 270 -18.51 -5.74 9.70
N ASP A 271 -17.43 -5.29 9.05
CA ASP A 271 -16.60 -6.00 8.08
C ASP A 271 -17.43 -6.72 6.99
N LEU A 272 -18.26 -5.94 6.33
CA LEU A 272 -19.23 -6.42 5.36
C LEU A 272 -18.57 -6.83 4.03
N ASN A 273 -19.06 -7.94 3.48
CA ASN A 273 -18.82 -8.35 2.10
C ASN A 273 -19.92 -7.82 1.16
N GLU A 274 -19.76 -8.00 -0.17
CA GLU A 274 -20.73 -7.55 -1.18
C GLU A 274 -22.15 -8.06 -0.91
N GLU A 275 -22.30 -9.35 -0.60
CA GLU A 275 -23.59 -10.01 -0.39
C GLU A 275 -24.37 -9.37 0.76
N LYS A 276 -23.74 -9.21 1.93
CA LYS A 276 -24.37 -8.55 3.08
C LYS A 276 -24.68 -7.08 2.81
N ILE A 277 -23.86 -6.39 2.03
CA ILE A 277 -24.14 -5.00 1.64
C ILE A 277 -25.42 -4.94 0.79
N LEU A 278 -25.59 -5.86 -0.16
CA LEU A 278 -26.79 -5.93 -0.99
C LEU A 278 -28.04 -6.28 -0.17
N GLU A 279 -27.94 -7.25 0.75
CA GLU A 279 -29.02 -7.62 1.68
C GLU A 279 -29.45 -6.45 2.56
N LEU A 280 -28.48 -5.70 3.13
CA LEU A 280 -28.79 -4.50 3.89
C LEU A 280 -29.41 -3.42 3.00
N SER A 281 -28.94 -3.27 1.76
CA SER A 281 -29.51 -2.31 0.81
C SER A 281 -30.95 -2.69 0.39
N ASP A 282 -31.35 -3.96 0.47
CA ASP A 282 -32.74 -4.39 0.30
C ASP A 282 -33.62 -4.00 1.50
N ARG A 283 -33.06 -4.14 2.71
CA ARG A 283 -33.78 -3.84 3.95
C ARG A 283 -33.92 -2.34 4.20
N TYR A 284 -32.94 -1.55 3.76
CA TYR A 284 -32.87 -0.10 3.98
C TYR A 284 -32.90 0.64 2.63
N PRO A 285 -34.07 1.18 2.22
CA PRO A 285 -34.24 1.76 0.89
C PRO A 285 -33.41 3.02 0.65
N LYS A 286 -33.04 3.74 1.72
CA LYS A 286 -32.10 4.87 1.66
C LYS A 286 -30.74 4.42 2.16
N THR A 287 -29.78 4.33 1.25
CA THR A 287 -28.40 3.95 1.57
C THR A 287 -27.43 5.00 1.03
N LYS A 288 -26.46 5.42 1.85
CA LYS A 288 -25.35 6.32 1.49
C LYS A 288 -24.02 5.63 1.76
N ILE A 289 -23.03 5.90 0.90
CA ILE A 289 -21.70 5.31 0.99
C ILE A 289 -20.70 6.42 1.31
N ILE A 290 -20.06 6.35 2.47
CA ILE A 290 -19.03 7.30 2.89
C ILE A 290 -17.67 6.67 2.71
N ILE A 291 -16.85 7.25 1.84
CA ILE A 291 -15.53 6.70 1.54
C ILE A 291 -14.43 7.74 1.46
N SER A 292 -13.22 7.33 1.80
CA SER A 292 -12.02 8.13 1.62
C SER A 292 -11.17 7.57 0.49
N PRO A 293 -10.57 8.42 -0.37
CA PRO A 293 -9.63 7.96 -1.38
C PRO A 293 -8.46 7.19 -0.74
N ILE A 294 -8.00 6.14 -1.42
CA ILE A 294 -6.94 5.28 -0.89
C ILE A 294 -5.57 5.89 -1.11
N GLY A 295 -4.91 6.23 0.00
CA GLY A 295 -3.55 6.78 0.03
C GLY A 295 -3.36 7.98 -0.92
N ALA A 296 -2.15 8.13 -1.45
CA ALA A 296 -1.83 9.10 -2.51
C ALA A 296 -2.21 8.61 -3.92
N GLN A 297 -2.77 7.39 -4.04
CA GLN A 297 -3.14 6.80 -5.34
C GLN A 297 -4.43 7.41 -5.90
N GLY A 298 -5.30 7.92 -5.04
CA GLY A 298 -6.51 8.64 -5.45
C GLY A 298 -7.67 7.79 -5.93
N PHE A 299 -7.62 6.47 -5.78
CA PHE A 299 -8.78 5.60 -6.05
C PHE A 299 -9.87 5.83 -5.01
N VAL A 300 -11.08 6.13 -5.49
CA VAL A 300 -12.29 6.31 -4.68
C VAL A 300 -13.11 5.02 -4.66
N LEU A 301 -13.27 4.39 -5.83
CA LEU A 301 -13.95 3.11 -6.01
C LEU A 301 -13.06 2.12 -6.76
N GLY A 302 -13.24 0.83 -6.44
CA GLY A 302 -12.49 -0.27 -7.01
C GLY A 302 -11.40 -0.77 -6.08
N ARG A 303 -10.22 -0.13 -6.11
CA ARG A 303 -9.08 -0.60 -5.31
C ARG A 303 -9.32 -0.36 -3.83
N GLY A 304 -9.18 -1.41 -3.03
CA GLY A 304 -9.26 -1.43 -1.56
C GLY A 304 -10.67 -1.25 -0.96
N ASN A 305 -11.69 -1.31 -1.81
CA ASN A 305 -13.10 -1.27 -1.42
C ASN A 305 -13.97 -2.04 -2.43
N GLN A 306 -13.45 -3.17 -2.95
CA GLN A 306 -14.12 -4.00 -3.96
C GLN A 306 -15.48 -4.54 -3.50
N GLN A 307 -15.76 -4.51 -2.20
CA GLN A 307 -17.07 -4.83 -1.63
C GLN A 307 -18.16 -3.86 -2.11
N ILE A 308 -17.79 -2.62 -2.49
CA ILE A 308 -18.67 -1.68 -3.22
C ILE A 308 -18.59 -2.00 -4.71
N SER A 309 -19.24 -3.10 -5.08
CA SER A 309 -19.24 -3.58 -6.47
C SER A 309 -20.16 -2.75 -7.37
N LYS A 310 -20.12 -3.03 -8.67
CA LYS A 310 -21.09 -2.49 -9.64
C LYS A 310 -22.55 -2.73 -9.25
N LYS A 311 -22.87 -3.88 -8.65
CA LYS A 311 -24.23 -4.22 -8.21
C LYS A 311 -24.67 -3.30 -7.06
N VAL A 312 -23.76 -3.04 -6.12
CA VAL A 312 -24.00 -2.12 -5.01
C VAL A 312 -24.24 -0.70 -5.52
N ILE A 313 -23.41 -0.21 -6.45
CA ILE A 313 -23.58 1.13 -7.04
C ILE A 313 -24.86 1.25 -7.85
N GLN A 314 -25.21 0.23 -8.66
CA GLN A 314 -26.49 0.21 -9.39
C GLN A 314 -27.70 0.27 -8.47
N LYS A 315 -27.61 -0.37 -7.30
CA LYS A 315 -28.69 -0.42 -6.32
C LYS A 315 -28.81 0.85 -5.48
N THR A 316 -27.68 1.43 -5.09
CA THR A 316 -27.63 2.61 -4.22
C THR A 316 -27.70 3.93 -4.98
N GLY A 317 -27.35 3.92 -6.28
CA GLY A 317 -27.23 5.14 -7.10
C GLY A 317 -25.88 5.83 -6.91
N ILE A 318 -25.40 6.55 -7.93
CA ILE A 318 -24.11 7.24 -7.87
C ILE A 318 -24.12 8.45 -6.92
N GLU A 319 -25.29 9.05 -6.73
CA GLU A 319 -25.58 10.13 -5.79
C GLU A 319 -25.60 9.67 -4.32
N SER A 320 -25.48 8.37 -4.08
CA SER A 320 -25.27 7.83 -2.74
C SER A 320 -23.84 8.02 -2.22
N LEU A 321 -22.88 8.26 -3.12
CA LEU A 321 -21.47 8.33 -2.80
C LEU A 321 -21.10 9.69 -2.19
N ILE A 322 -20.54 9.65 -0.98
CA ILE A 322 -20.01 10.79 -0.24
C ILE A 322 -18.51 10.55 -0.05
N ILE A 323 -17.69 11.45 -0.59
CA ILE A 323 -16.24 11.34 -0.49
C ILE A 323 -15.72 12.27 0.60
N VAL A 324 -14.91 11.72 1.51
CA VAL A 324 -14.27 12.45 2.61
C VAL A 324 -12.75 12.31 2.55
N ALA A 325 -12.01 13.41 2.64
CA ALA A 325 -10.56 13.38 2.65
C ALA A 325 -9.99 14.66 3.28
N THR A 326 -8.90 14.58 4.04
CA THR A 326 -8.23 15.80 4.52
C THR A 326 -7.65 16.59 3.34
N GLU A 327 -7.48 17.91 3.51
CA GLU A 327 -6.85 18.73 2.48
C GLU A 327 -5.45 18.23 2.12
N TYR A 328 -4.70 17.76 3.10
CA TYR A 328 -3.39 17.18 2.88
C TYR A 328 -3.45 16.00 1.92
N LYS A 329 -4.41 15.08 2.14
CA LYS A 329 -4.64 13.92 1.26
C LYS A 329 -4.99 14.35 -0.17
N LEU A 330 -5.78 15.43 -0.31
CA LEU A 330 -6.15 15.98 -1.61
C LEU A 330 -5.06 16.83 -2.29
N LYS A 331 -4.15 17.46 -1.54
CA LYS A 331 -2.99 18.16 -2.10
C LYS A 331 -2.02 17.15 -2.74
N ASN A 332 -1.87 15.99 -2.10
CA ASN A 332 -1.01 14.91 -2.59
C ASN A 332 -1.67 14.05 -3.68
N THR A 333 -2.96 14.24 -3.94
CA THR A 333 -3.74 13.47 -4.93
C THR A 333 -4.25 14.39 -6.03
N LYS A 334 -3.48 14.53 -7.12
CA LYS A 334 -3.79 15.44 -8.24
C LYS A 334 -5.08 15.08 -8.99
N THR A 335 -5.38 13.78 -9.10
CA THR A 335 -6.55 13.25 -9.81
C THR A 335 -7.15 12.10 -9.01
N LEU A 336 -8.48 12.02 -8.98
CA LEU A 336 -9.20 10.90 -8.38
C LEU A 336 -9.57 9.87 -9.47
N TYR A 337 -9.65 8.61 -9.08
CA TYR A 337 -9.93 7.50 -9.99
C TYR A 337 -11.12 6.68 -9.51
N ILE A 338 -11.97 6.27 -10.46
CA ILE A 338 -13.04 5.29 -10.24
C ILE A 338 -12.84 4.15 -11.23
N ASP A 339 -12.87 2.94 -10.70
CA ASP A 339 -12.86 1.70 -11.47
C ASP A 339 -13.83 0.71 -10.81
N THR A 340 -15.07 0.69 -11.28
CA THR A 340 -16.08 -0.27 -10.81
C THR A 340 -16.08 -1.58 -11.60
N GLY A 341 -15.14 -1.76 -12.54
CA GLY A 341 -15.16 -2.86 -13.52
C GLY A 341 -16.33 -2.80 -14.51
N ASP A 342 -17.03 -1.66 -14.61
CA ASP A 342 -18.15 -1.44 -15.54
C ASP A 342 -18.02 -0.04 -16.16
N PRO A 343 -17.64 0.07 -17.45
CA PRO A 343 -17.43 1.36 -18.11
C PRO A 343 -18.65 2.27 -18.11
N VAL A 344 -19.87 1.71 -18.15
CA VAL A 344 -21.11 2.50 -18.16
C VAL A 344 -21.28 3.22 -16.83
N ILE A 345 -21.04 2.51 -15.73
CA ILE A 345 -21.07 3.10 -14.39
C ILE A 345 -19.92 4.09 -14.23
N ASN A 346 -18.71 3.75 -14.66
CA ASN A 346 -17.56 4.66 -14.59
C ASN A 346 -17.86 5.99 -15.29
N HIS A 347 -18.43 5.99 -16.49
CA HIS A 347 -18.80 7.21 -17.22
C HIS A 347 -19.91 8.02 -16.56
N SER A 348 -20.77 7.41 -15.75
CA SER A 348 -21.86 8.11 -15.07
C SER A 348 -21.39 9.09 -13.97
N PHE A 349 -20.17 8.91 -13.41
CA PHE A 349 -19.63 9.78 -12.36
C PHE A 349 -19.15 11.17 -12.84
N GLY A 350 -19.32 11.51 -14.11
CA GLY A 350 -18.94 12.81 -14.66
C GLY A 350 -17.43 13.07 -14.63
N LYS A 351 -17.01 14.30 -14.96
CA LYS A 351 -15.58 14.68 -15.05
C LYS A 351 -14.98 15.21 -13.74
N ASN A 352 -15.84 15.56 -12.77
CA ASN A 352 -15.43 16.13 -11.50
C ASN A 352 -16.34 15.62 -10.40
N ILE A 353 -15.78 15.41 -9.21
CA ILE A 353 -16.52 14.97 -8.03
C ILE A 353 -16.23 15.88 -6.84
N SER A 354 -17.21 16.07 -5.97
CA SER A 354 -17.08 16.86 -4.75
C SER A 354 -16.51 16.00 -3.63
N VAL A 355 -15.53 16.55 -2.90
CA VAL A 355 -14.92 15.91 -1.73
C VAL A 355 -15.06 16.81 -0.53
N ILE A 356 -15.60 16.30 0.58
CA ILE A 356 -15.69 16.99 1.86
C ILE A 356 -14.30 16.97 2.51
N VAL A 357 -13.79 18.15 2.85
CA VAL A 357 -12.41 18.35 3.36
C VAL A 357 -12.32 18.89 4.78
N GLY A 358 -13.45 19.34 5.32
CA GLY A 358 -13.55 19.96 6.64
C GLY A 358 -15.00 20.23 6.99
N TYR A 359 -15.23 21.01 8.05
CA TYR A 359 -16.58 21.30 8.52
C TYR A 359 -17.31 22.24 7.53
N ARG A 360 -18.39 21.74 6.90
CA ARG A 360 -19.15 22.47 5.86
C ARG A 360 -18.30 22.95 4.68
N MET A 361 -17.17 22.30 4.43
CA MET A 361 -16.23 22.63 3.34
C MET A 361 -16.10 21.47 2.37
N ALA A 362 -16.23 21.77 1.07
CA ALA A 362 -16.04 20.81 0.00
C ALA A 362 -15.24 21.40 -1.17
N VAL A 363 -14.42 20.57 -1.81
CA VAL A 363 -13.61 20.94 -2.97
C VAL A 363 -13.98 20.04 -4.14
N ARG A 364 -14.07 20.61 -5.35
CA ARG A 364 -14.25 19.83 -6.58
C ARG A 364 -12.89 19.33 -7.08
N LYS A 365 -12.79 18.03 -7.32
CA LYS A 365 -11.60 17.38 -7.87
C LYS A 365 -11.89 16.72 -9.20
N LYS A 366 -10.88 16.76 -10.08
CA LYS A 366 -10.94 16.09 -11.38
C LYS A 366 -11.00 14.57 -11.15
N LEU A 367 -11.93 13.94 -11.86
CA LEU A 367 -12.17 12.52 -11.81
C LEU A 367 -11.78 11.89 -13.16
N ASN A 368 -10.96 10.85 -13.10
CA ASN A 368 -10.65 10.00 -14.24
C ASN A 368 -11.44 8.69 -14.09
N ASN A 369 -12.29 8.44 -15.09
CA ASN A 369 -13.13 7.25 -15.17
C ASN A 369 -12.45 6.30 -16.15
N TYR A 370 -12.06 5.10 -15.68
CA TYR A 370 -11.40 4.09 -16.52
C TYR A 370 -12.36 3.24 -17.34
#